data_AF-A0A328X0F1-F1
#
_entry.id   AF-A0A328X0F1-F1
#
_cell.length_a   1.000
_cell.length_b   1.000
_cell.length_c   1.000
_cell.angle_alpha   90.00
_cell.angle_beta   90.00
_cell.angle_gamma   90.00
#
_symmetry.space_group_name_H-M   'P 1'
#
loop_
_entity.id
_entity.type
_entity.pdbx_description
1 polymer ?
#
loop_
_entity_poly.entity_id
_entity_poly.type
_entity_poly.pdbx_seq_one_letter_code
_entity_poly.pdbx_strand_id
1 'polypeptide(L)'
;MNNPASFLILLLLTVTFLQSGYDKLFYWKDNLAWLKEHFSKTVVKNMVPQALAFVLLLELVTVILAIAGMVQMLYNGNREYGFYAAVMSCVTLLFLLFGQRLAKDYDGARTIVIYYIPAVLAVYWLN
;
A
#
# COMPACT_ATOMS: atom_id res chain seq x y z
N MET A 1 19.72 9.82 15.41
CA MET A 1 18.93 9.24 14.31
C MET A 1 19.45 9.81 13.00
N ASN A 2 20.14 9.00 12.22
CA ASN A 2 20.40 9.35 10.81
C ASN A 2 19.11 9.02 10.04
N ASN A 3 18.55 9.97 9.28
CA ASN A 3 17.34 9.86 8.45
C ASN A 3 15.96 9.96 9.16
N PRO A 4 15.68 11.04 9.92
CA PRO A 4 14.36 11.25 10.51
C PRO A 4 13.23 11.35 9.46
N ALA A 5 13.51 11.94 8.29
CA ALA A 5 12.53 12.05 7.21
C ALA A 5 12.11 10.67 6.67
N SER A 6 13.08 9.78 6.41
CA SER A 6 12.81 8.42 5.93
C SER A 6 12.08 7.57 6.98
N PHE A 7 12.34 7.80 8.27
CA PHE A 7 11.61 7.13 9.33
C PHE A 7 10.13 7.57 9.37
N LEU A 8 9.87 8.87 9.33
CA LEU A 8 8.51 9.42 9.37
C LEU A 8 7.67 9.02 8.16
N ILE A 9 8.27 8.95 6.97
CA ILE A 9 7.57 8.52 5.76
C ILE A 9 7.27 7.01 5.78
N LEU A 10 8.17 6.18 6.33
CA LEU A 10 7.89 4.76 6.54
C LEU A 10 6.78 4.54 7.58
N LEU A 11 6.73 5.37 8.62
CA LEU A 11 5.66 5.35 9.60
C LEU A 11 4.30 5.72 8.97
N LEU A 12 4.27 6.77 8.14
CA LEU A 12 3.08 7.14 7.35
C LEU A 12 2.59 5.96 6.52
N LEU A 13 3.47 5.35 5.72
CA LEU A 13 3.13 4.20 4.86
C LEU A 13 2.66 2.99 5.69
N THR A 14 3.30 2.74 6.83
CA THR A 14 2.91 1.67 7.75
C THR A 14 1.50 1.88 8.26
N VAL A 15 1.15 3.07 8.76
CA VAL A 15 -0.20 3.36 9.24
C VAL A 15 -1.22 3.21 8.12
N THR A 16 -0.94 3.75 6.92
CA THR A 16 -1.83 3.64 5.76
C THR A 16 -2.14 2.19 5.39
N PHE A 17 -1.11 1.35 5.20
CA PHE A 17 -1.32 -0.03 4.78
C PHE A 17 -1.77 -0.94 5.91
N LEU A 18 -1.38 -0.67 7.15
CA LEU A 18 -1.85 -1.43 8.31
C LEU A 18 -3.35 -1.22 8.50
N GLN A 19 -3.84 0.02 8.42
CA GLN A 19 -5.27 0.29 8.51
C GLN A 19 -6.05 -0.30 7.32
N SER A 20 -5.50 -0.15 6.12
CA SER A 20 -6.09 -0.73 4.89
C SER A 20 -6.15 -2.26 4.92
N GLY A 21 -5.10 -2.92 5.45
CA GLY A 21 -5.02 -4.38 5.59
C GLY A 21 -5.87 -4.90 6.74
N TYR A 22 -5.92 -4.19 7.86
CA TYR A 22 -6.81 -4.49 8.99
C TYR A 22 -8.27 -4.53 8.53
N ASP A 23 -8.71 -3.51 7.79
CA ASP A 23 -10.08 -3.43 7.30
C ASP A 23 -10.43 -4.64 6.41
N LYS A 24 -9.53 -5.03 5.50
CA LYS A 24 -9.73 -6.19 4.63
C LYS A 24 -9.71 -7.52 5.40
N LEU A 25 -8.84 -7.67 6.42
CA LEU A 25 -8.76 -8.91 7.20
C LEU A 25 -10.00 -9.15 8.06
N PHE A 26 -10.45 -8.12 8.77
CA PHE A 26 -11.51 -8.25 9.77
C PHE A 26 -12.91 -7.96 9.21
N TYR A 27 -13.02 -7.10 8.19
CA TYR A 27 -14.28 -6.75 7.53
C TYR A 27 -14.31 -7.23 6.06
N TRP A 28 -13.81 -8.45 5.84
CA TRP A 28 -13.68 -9.05 4.50
C TRP A 28 -14.99 -9.09 3.72
N LYS A 29 -16.10 -9.47 4.36
CA LYS A 29 -17.41 -9.63 3.67
C LYS A 29 -17.96 -8.30 3.18
N ASP A 30 -17.83 -7.24 3.99
CA ASP A 30 -18.31 -5.91 3.67
C ASP A 30 -17.48 -5.29 2.53
N ASN A 31 -16.15 -5.42 2.63
CA ASN A 31 -15.21 -5.04 1.57
C ASN A 31 -15.53 -5.77 0.26
N LEU A 32 -15.73 -7.08 0.32
CA LEU A 32 -16.03 -7.89 -0.87
C LEU A 32 -17.37 -7.50 -1.50
N ALA A 33 -18.39 -7.21 -0.70
CA ALA A 33 -19.69 -6.77 -1.20
C ALA A 33 -19.59 -5.42 -1.91
N TRP A 34 -18.92 -4.44 -1.29
CA TRP A 34 -18.69 -3.12 -1.88
C TRP A 34 -17.89 -3.21 -3.19
N LEU A 35 -16.79 -3.98 -3.18
CA LEU A 35 -15.93 -4.14 -4.36
C LEU A 35 -16.63 -4.84 -5.52
N LYS A 36 -17.48 -5.85 -5.24
CA LYS A 36 -18.24 -6.53 -6.30
C LYS A 36 -19.16 -5.57 -7.05
N GLU A 37 -19.81 -4.66 -6.31
CA GLU A 37 -20.65 -3.63 -6.91
C GLU A 37 -19.81 -2.60 -7.67
N HIS A 38 -18.74 -2.09 -7.03
CA HIS A 38 -17.82 -1.11 -7.61
C HIS A 38 -17.19 -1.59 -8.93
N PHE A 39 -16.79 -2.86 -8.99
CA PHE A 39 -16.16 -3.46 -10.17
C PHE A 39 -17.15 -4.16 -11.14
N SER A 40 -18.46 -4.09 -10.91
CA SER A 40 -19.49 -4.85 -11.66
C SER A 40 -19.44 -4.65 -13.18
N LYS A 41 -19.05 -3.46 -13.63
CA LYS A 41 -18.94 -3.07 -15.05
C LYS A 41 -17.53 -3.19 -15.64
N THR A 42 -16.61 -3.81 -14.91
CA THR A 42 -15.20 -3.92 -15.30
C THR A 42 -14.82 -5.32 -15.76
N VAL A 43 -13.64 -5.45 -16.37
CA VAL A 43 -13.09 -6.75 -16.79
C VAL A 43 -12.73 -7.67 -15.60
N VAL A 44 -12.55 -7.10 -14.40
CA VAL A 44 -12.16 -7.85 -13.19
C VAL A 44 -13.36 -8.28 -12.32
N LYS A 45 -14.60 -8.05 -12.76
CA LYS A 45 -15.83 -8.35 -12.00
C LYS A 45 -15.91 -9.77 -11.42
N ASN A 46 -15.35 -10.76 -12.13
CA ASN A 46 -15.35 -12.17 -11.72
C ASN A 46 -14.11 -12.55 -10.88
N MET A 47 -13.15 -11.63 -10.75
CA MET A 47 -11.88 -11.83 -10.07
C MET A 47 -11.74 -10.93 -8.82
N VAL A 48 -12.81 -10.25 -8.41
CA VAL A 48 -12.81 -9.34 -7.26
C VAL A 48 -12.28 -9.99 -5.97
N PRO A 49 -12.71 -11.20 -5.56
CA PRO A 49 -12.15 -11.85 -4.38
C PRO A 49 -10.64 -12.09 -4.46
N GLN A 50 -10.15 -12.49 -5.64
CA GLN A 50 -8.75 -12.78 -5.90
C GLN A 50 -7.91 -11.49 -5.91
N ALA A 51 -8.43 -10.43 -6.53
CA ALA A 51 -7.80 -9.12 -6.52
C ALA A 51 -7.71 -8.55 -5.10
N LEU A 52 -8.78 -8.70 -4.30
CA LEU A 52 -8.79 -8.29 -2.90
C LEU A 52 -7.73 -9.04 -2.08
N ALA A 53 -7.66 -10.37 -2.23
CA ALA A 53 -6.67 -11.20 -1.53
C ALA A 53 -5.24 -10.84 -1.94
N PHE A 54 -5.02 -10.60 -3.23
CA PHE A 54 -3.72 -10.23 -3.78
C PHE A 54 -3.25 -8.87 -3.25
N VAL A 55 -4.12 -7.85 -3.27
CA VAL A 55 -3.81 -6.53 -2.72
C VAL A 55 -3.52 -6.64 -1.22
N LEU A 56 -4.33 -7.38 -0.46
CA LEU A 56 -4.09 -7.58 0.97
C LEU A 56 -2.73 -8.23 1.24
N LEU A 57 -2.33 -9.23 0.45
CA LEU A 57 -1.00 -9.84 0.58
C LEU A 57 0.11 -8.81 0.37
N LEU A 58 0.00 -7.97 -0.66
CA LEU A 58 0.96 -6.90 -0.90
C LEU A 58 1.00 -5.90 0.25
N GLU A 59 -0.15 -5.50 0.79
CA GLU A 59 -0.25 -4.59 1.94
C GLU A 59 0.46 -5.17 3.18
N LEU A 60 0.25 -6.46 3.48
CA LEU A 60 0.88 -7.11 4.62
C LEU A 60 2.40 -7.21 4.45
N VAL A 61 2.89 -7.57 3.27
CA VAL A 61 4.33 -7.59 2.97
C VAL A 61 4.94 -6.20 3.13
N THR A 62 4.28 -5.17 2.59
CA THR A 62 4.72 -3.78 2.72
C THR A 62 4.82 -3.35 4.18
N VAL A 63 3.81 -3.66 5.01
CA VAL A 63 3.83 -3.34 6.46
C VAL A 63 4.96 -4.05 7.19
N ILE A 64 5.15 -5.34 6.94
CA ILE A 64 6.23 -6.12 7.57
C ILE A 64 7.60 -5.52 7.21
N LEU A 65 7.84 -5.21 5.94
CA LEU A 65 9.08 -4.59 5.49
C LEU A 65 9.25 -3.19 6.06
N ALA A 66 8.19 -2.38 6.15
CA ALA A 66 8.27 -1.01 6.68
C ALA A 66 8.62 -1.01 8.17
N ILE A 67 8.01 -1.89 8.97
CA ILE A 67 8.35 -2.06 10.38
C ILE A 67 9.78 -2.59 10.54
N ALA A 68 10.17 -3.59 9.75
CA ALA A 68 11.54 -4.11 9.75
C ALA A 68 12.56 -3.03 9.38
N GLY A 69 12.26 -2.17 8.40
CA GLY A 69 13.07 -1.02 8.00
C GLY A 69 13.20 0.02 9.10
N MET A 70 12.10 0.39 9.76
CA MET A 70 12.14 1.30 10.91
C MET A 70 13.01 0.74 12.04
N VAL A 71 12.89 -0.55 12.37
CA VAL A 71 13.72 -1.22 13.38
C VAL A 71 15.19 -1.24 12.94
N GLN A 72 15.48 -1.64 11.70
CA GLN A 72 16.84 -1.68 11.15
C GLN A 72 17.53 -0.30 11.25
N MET A 73 16.84 0.75 10.85
CA MET A 73 17.36 2.12 10.92
C MET A 73 17.68 2.58 12.34
N LEU A 74 16.92 2.15 13.34
CA LEU A 74 17.15 2.49 14.75
C LEU A 74 18.35 1.74 15.35
N TYR A 75 18.54 0.47 14.98
CA TYR A 75 19.59 -0.38 15.57
C TYR A 75 20.95 -0.24 14.91
N ASN A 76 21.01 -0.22 13.57
CA ASN A 76 22.27 -0.24 12.84
C ASN A 76 22.38 0.82 11.72
N GLY A 77 21.34 1.64 11.53
CA GLY A 77 21.33 2.72 10.54
C GLY A 77 21.25 2.27 9.08
N ASN A 78 21.13 0.96 8.81
CA ASN A 78 20.90 0.43 7.47
C ASN A 78 19.46 0.76 7.02
N ARG A 79 19.27 0.87 5.71
CA ARG A 79 18.05 1.35 5.04
C ARG A 79 17.43 0.30 4.12
N GLU A 80 18.06 -0.85 3.95
CA GLU A 80 17.70 -1.86 2.94
C GLU A 80 16.23 -2.31 3.05
N TYR A 81 15.76 -2.69 4.24
CA TYR A 81 14.36 -3.09 4.40
C TYR A 81 13.38 -1.93 4.24
N GLY A 82 13.79 -0.72 4.63
CA GLY A 82 13.02 0.49 4.36
C GLY A 82 12.89 0.76 2.86
N PHE A 83 13.98 0.58 2.10
CA PHE A 83 13.97 0.73 0.65
C PHE A 83 13.03 -0.28 -0.02
N TYR A 84 13.10 -1.56 0.37
CA TYR A 84 12.17 -2.57 -0.14
C TYR A 84 10.72 -2.27 0.25
N ALA A 85 10.46 -1.77 1.46
CA ALA A 85 9.13 -1.33 1.86
C ALA A 85 8.59 -0.17 0.99
N ALA A 86 9.44 0.80 0.67
CA ALA A 86 9.08 1.93 -0.19
C ALA A 86 8.76 1.50 -1.62
N VAL A 87 9.57 0.60 -2.20
CA VAL A 87 9.31 0.02 -3.53
C VAL A 87 8.01 -0.78 -3.52
N MET A 88 7.81 -1.63 -2.52
CA MET A 88 6.58 -2.41 -2.39
C MET A 88 5.35 -1.52 -2.18
N SER A 89 5.47 -0.41 -1.44
CA SER A 89 4.41 0.60 -1.32
C SER A 89 4.01 1.18 -2.68
N CYS A 90 4.99 1.52 -3.53
CA CYS A 90 4.73 2.00 -4.89
C CYS A 90 4.00 0.94 -5.71
N VAL A 91 4.44 -0.31 -5.67
CA VAL A 91 3.81 -1.42 -6.39
C VAL A 91 2.36 -1.62 -5.93
N THR A 92 2.11 -1.68 -4.62
CA THR A 92 0.76 -1.83 -4.06
C THR A 92 -0.16 -0.69 -4.49
N LEU A 93 0.31 0.57 -4.44
CA LEU A 93 -0.46 1.73 -4.87
C LEU A 93 -0.75 1.73 -6.37
N LEU A 94 0.17 1.25 -7.21
CA LEU A 94 -0.08 1.10 -8.65
C LEU A 94 -1.17 0.06 -8.95
N PHE A 95 -1.21 -1.06 -8.22
CA PHE A 95 -2.31 -2.03 -8.35
C PHE A 95 -3.66 -1.43 -7.92
N LEU A 96 -3.69 -0.71 -6.81
CA LEU A 96 -4.88 0.02 -6.37
C LEU A 96 -5.31 1.06 -7.41
N LEU A 97 -4.37 1.85 -7.95
CA LEU A 97 -4.63 2.87 -8.96
C LEU A 97 -5.22 2.25 -10.21
N PHE A 98 -4.63 1.15 -10.67
CA PHE A 98 -5.11 0.42 -11.83
C PHE A 98 -6.56 -0.05 -11.65
N GLY A 99 -6.90 -0.58 -10.46
CA GLY A 99 -8.28 -0.91 -10.10
C GLY A 99 -9.22 0.29 -10.26
N GLN A 100 -8.88 1.43 -9.65
CA GLN A 100 -9.70 2.65 -9.75
C GLN A 100 -9.88 3.11 -11.20
N ARG A 101 -8.84 3.01 -12.04
CA ARG A 101 -8.91 3.34 -13.48
C ARG A 101 -9.82 2.39 -14.26
N LEU A 102 -9.81 1.10 -13.96
CA LEU A 102 -10.74 0.14 -14.57
C LEU A 102 -12.19 0.43 -14.19
N ALA A 103 -12.45 0.81 -12.93
CA ALA A 103 -13.77 1.21 -12.45
C ALA A 103 -14.21 2.61 -12.91
N LYS A 104 -13.31 3.36 -13.57
CA LYS A 104 -13.51 4.78 -13.94
C LYS A 104 -13.80 5.68 -12.73
N ASP A 105 -13.30 5.30 -11.56
CA ASP A 105 -13.33 6.13 -10.35
C ASP A 105 -12.12 7.06 -10.33
N TYR A 106 -12.33 8.28 -10.83
CA TYR A 106 -11.28 9.29 -10.92
C TYR A 106 -10.92 9.92 -9.57
N ASP A 107 -11.87 9.98 -8.64
CA ASP A 107 -11.66 10.56 -7.30
C ASP A 107 -10.90 9.57 -6.41
N GLY A 108 -11.25 8.28 -6.48
CA GLY A 108 -10.46 7.20 -5.88
C GLY A 108 -9.04 7.16 -6.43
N ALA A 109 -8.88 7.26 -7.76
CA ALA A 109 -7.55 7.32 -8.39
C ALA A 109 -6.73 8.54 -7.93
N ARG A 110 -7.34 9.71 -7.77
CA ARG A 110 -6.67 10.92 -7.24
C ARG A 110 -6.13 10.70 -5.84
N THR A 111 -6.92 10.08 -4.96
CA THR A 111 -6.52 9.80 -3.57
C THR A 111 -5.29 8.90 -3.52
N ILE A 112 -5.21 7.91 -4.41
CA ILE A 112 -4.04 7.02 -4.48
C ILE A 112 -2.78 7.78 -4.91
N VAL A 113 -2.89 8.71 -5.86
CA VAL A 113 -1.73 9.52 -6.28
C VAL A 113 -1.17 10.35 -5.13
N ILE A 114 -2.02 10.83 -4.20
CA ILE A 114 -1.57 11.56 -3.01
C ILE A 114 -0.66 10.70 -2.12
N TYR A 115 -0.96 9.41 -1.95
CA TYR A 115 -0.10 8.46 -1.23
C TYR A 115 1.09 7.97 -2.06
N TYR A 116 0.97 7.98 -3.39
CA TYR A 116 2.04 7.57 -4.29
C TYR A 116 3.23 8.53 -4.26
N ILE A 117 2.97 9.85 -4.14
CA ILE A 117 4.03 10.87 -4.04
C ILE A 117 4.99 10.59 -2.86
N PRO A 118 4.54 10.45 -1.61
CA PRO A 118 5.43 10.12 -0.50
C PRO A 118 6.04 8.71 -0.63
N ALA A 119 5.37 7.73 -1.25
CA ALA A 119 5.99 6.42 -1.50
C ALA A 119 7.22 6.54 -2.42
N VAL A 120 7.14 7.31 -3.51
CA VAL A 120 8.28 7.56 -4.41
C VAL A 120 9.38 8.38 -3.71
N LEU A 121 9.02 9.36 -2.89
CA LEU A 121 10.00 10.10 -2.08
C LEU A 121 10.73 9.16 -1.11
N ALA A 122 10.03 8.20 -0.51
CA ALA A 122 10.64 7.20 0.35
C ALA A 122 11.65 6.33 -0.40
N VAL A 123 11.33 5.91 -1.64
CA VAL A 123 12.28 5.19 -2.51
C VAL A 123 13.54 6.02 -2.72
N TYR A 124 13.39 7.31 -3.06
CA TYR A 124 14.54 8.19 -3.30
C TYR A 124 15.40 8.43 -2.05
N TRP A 125 14.80 8.59 -0.86
CA TRP A 125 15.54 8.85 0.39
C TRP A 125 16.21 7.62 0.99
N LEU A 126 15.75 6.43 0.64
CA LEU A 126 16.25 5.15 1.18
C LEU A 126 17.20 4.43 0.20
N ASN A 127 17.32 4.92 -1.04
CA ASN A 127 18.29 4.47 -2.04
C ASN A 127 19.72 4.95 -1.75
#